data_AF-A0A956L865-F1
#
_entry.id   AF-A0A956L865-F1
#
_cell.length_a   1.000
_cell.length_b   1.000
_cell.length_c   1.000
_cell.angle_alpha   90.00
_cell.angle_beta   90.00
_cell.angle_gamma   90.00
#
_symmetry.space_group_name_H-M   'P 1'
#
loop_
_entity.id
_entity.type
_entity.pdbx_description
1 polymer ?
#
loop_
_entity_poly.entity_id
_entity_poly.type
_entity_poly.pdbx_seq_one_letter_code
_entity_poly.pdbx_strand_id
1 'polypeptide(L)'
;MPLSPEQEWTLAACGLMAHADGILQAGEWNRVLWMLDERIGDDDASAWVSLLADRERLSAHLDGLAPPMPFFCEAILEKAWRMALADGEGSEQETAVHDALAPRLGVDLAEAARLRAHWQAQAHARSELVAGVAAILATLDGRLEPSELAALDRLLERLPTPAARRPALRAMREQPPALDDVVGELMALEPEERRLALLELVPLVQASGGGERERALLLDVAGQLAVPTDELERRLAG
;
A
#
# COMPACT_ATOMS: atom_id res chain seq x y z
N MET A 1 18.97 -9.66 -11.67
CA MET A 1 18.45 -9.66 -13.06
C MET A 1 18.25 -8.20 -13.40
N PRO A 2 18.61 -7.72 -14.60
CA PRO A 2 18.37 -6.32 -14.93
C PRO A 2 16.87 -6.03 -14.84
N LEU A 3 16.53 -4.88 -14.27
CA LEU A 3 15.15 -4.44 -14.17
C LEU A 3 14.58 -4.21 -15.58
N SER A 4 13.27 -4.44 -15.71
CA SER A 4 12.53 -4.04 -16.89
C SER A 4 12.32 -2.52 -16.88
N PRO A 5 12.13 -1.87 -18.04
CA PRO A 5 11.90 -0.43 -18.09
C PRO A 5 10.72 0.04 -17.22
N GLU A 6 9.65 -0.75 -17.11
CA GLU A 6 8.51 -0.45 -16.24
C GLU A 6 8.93 -0.36 -14.77
N GLN A 7 9.78 -1.28 -14.33
CA GLN A 7 10.23 -1.40 -12.95
C GLN A 7 11.14 -0.23 -12.58
N GLU A 8 12.05 0.14 -13.48
CA GLU A 8 12.92 1.32 -13.32
C GLU A 8 12.10 2.61 -13.23
N TRP A 9 11.10 2.78 -14.10
CA TRP A 9 10.19 3.91 -14.05
C TRP A 9 9.40 3.97 -12.75
N THR A 10 8.88 2.82 -12.30
CA THR A 10 8.12 2.73 -11.07
C THR A 10 9.00 3.06 -9.86
N LEU A 11 10.22 2.51 -9.77
CA LEU A 11 11.18 2.84 -8.70
C LEU A 11 11.48 4.32 -8.65
N ALA A 12 11.79 4.91 -9.80
CA ALA A 12 12.17 6.30 -9.87
C ALA A 12 10.99 7.24 -9.58
N ALA A 13 9.79 6.92 -10.05
CA ALA A 13 8.59 7.68 -9.74
C ALA A 13 8.22 7.62 -8.24
N CYS A 14 8.19 6.41 -7.66
CA CYS A 14 7.95 6.21 -6.23
C CYS A 14 9.03 6.87 -5.36
N GLY A 15 10.30 6.82 -5.79
CA GLY A 15 11.40 7.47 -5.09
C GLY A 15 11.27 8.99 -5.10
N LEU A 16 10.94 9.60 -6.24
CA LEU A 16 10.70 11.05 -6.31
C LEU A 16 9.52 11.48 -5.44
N MET A 17 8.48 10.65 -5.36
CA MET A 17 7.36 10.87 -4.44
C MET A 17 7.78 10.82 -2.97
N ALA A 18 8.62 9.86 -2.58
CA ALA A 18 9.16 9.80 -1.21
C ALA A 18 10.03 11.02 -0.86
N HIS A 19 10.58 11.73 -1.84
CA HIS A 19 11.32 12.99 -1.62
C HIS A 19 10.43 14.24 -1.52
N ALA A 20 9.12 14.11 -1.67
CA ALA A 20 8.24 15.26 -1.88
C ALA A 20 8.25 16.24 -0.70
N ASP A 21 8.20 15.73 0.53
CA ASP A 21 8.18 16.53 1.77
C ASP A 21 9.59 16.89 2.28
N GLY A 22 10.64 16.30 1.70
CA GLY A 22 12.03 16.51 2.08
C GLY A 22 12.44 15.81 3.38
N ILE A 23 11.60 14.93 3.93
CA ILE A 23 11.89 14.14 5.13
C ILE A 23 12.13 12.70 4.70
N LEU A 24 13.37 12.23 4.82
CA LEU A 24 13.72 10.84 4.55
C LEU A 24 13.79 10.06 5.86
N GLN A 25 12.87 9.13 6.07
CA GLN A 25 12.94 8.22 7.22
C GLN A 25 13.73 6.96 6.88
N ALA A 26 14.54 6.51 7.85
CA ALA A 26 15.28 5.27 7.72
C ALA A 26 14.31 4.08 7.53
N GLY A 27 14.30 3.49 6.32
CA GLY A 27 13.45 2.35 5.97
C GLY A 27 12.40 2.63 4.88
N GLU A 28 12.17 3.88 4.47
CA GLU A 28 11.26 4.22 3.36
C GLU A 28 11.66 3.53 2.05
N TRP A 29 12.96 3.36 1.82
CA TRP A 29 13.46 2.68 0.64
C TRP A 29 13.12 1.19 0.60
N ASN A 30 13.02 0.54 1.77
CA ASN A 30 12.52 -0.83 1.84
C ASN A 30 11.05 -0.91 1.45
N ARG A 31 10.25 0.14 1.74
CA ARG A 31 8.84 0.23 1.34
C ARG A 31 8.69 0.42 -0.17
N VAL A 32 9.52 1.29 -0.77
CA VAL A 32 9.57 1.50 -2.23
C VAL A 32 9.96 0.21 -2.96
N LEU A 33 10.98 -0.50 -2.47
CA LEU A 33 11.42 -1.79 -3.03
C LEU A 33 10.37 -2.89 -2.83
N TRP A 34 9.66 -2.90 -1.70
CA TRP A 34 8.62 -3.89 -1.40
C TRP A 34 7.38 -3.71 -2.29
N MET A 35 7.01 -2.47 -2.61
CA MET A 35 5.87 -2.17 -3.48
C MET A 35 6.00 -2.70 -4.91
N LEU A 36 7.21 -3.11 -5.31
CA LEU A 36 7.46 -3.66 -6.63
C LEU A 36 7.31 -5.19 -6.70
N ASP A 37 7.09 -5.87 -5.58
CA ASP A 37 6.98 -7.34 -5.49
C ASP A 37 8.00 -8.11 -6.34
N GLU A 38 9.21 -7.56 -6.46
CA GLU A 38 10.18 -8.04 -7.42
C GLU A 38 11.49 -8.44 -6.76
N ARG A 39 11.97 -9.59 -7.23
CA ARG A 39 13.23 -10.20 -6.83
C ARG A 39 14.40 -9.43 -7.44
N ILE A 40 14.59 -8.19 -6.98
CA ILE A 40 15.80 -7.43 -7.20
C ILE A 40 16.91 -8.17 -6.45
N GLY A 41 18.03 -8.46 -7.12
CA GLY A 41 19.17 -9.08 -6.45
C GLY A 41 19.78 -8.12 -5.43
N ASP A 42 20.42 -8.64 -4.37
CA ASP A 42 20.96 -7.81 -3.28
C ASP A 42 21.88 -6.68 -3.77
N ASP A 43 22.70 -6.96 -4.80
CA ASP A 43 23.60 -5.98 -5.41
C ASP A 43 22.84 -4.87 -6.16
N ASP A 44 21.79 -5.24 -6.90
CA ASP A 44 20.92 -4.32 -7.63
C ASP A 44 20.14 -3.45 -6.61
N ALA A 45 19.68 -4.04 -5.50
CA ALA A 45 18.96 -3.33 -4.44
C ALA A 45 19.83 -2.27 -3.76
N SER A 46 21.10 -2.58 -3.46
CA SER A 46 22.05 -1.61 -2.87
C SER A 46 22.30 -0.40 -3.79
N ALA A 47 22.44 -0.64 -5.09
CA ALA A 47 22.60 0.43 -6.08
C ALA A 47 21.36 1.33 -6.15
N TRP A 48 20.17 0.74 -6.12
CA TRP A 48 18.91 1.49 -6.08
C TRP A 48 18.73 2.27 -4.80
N VAL A 49 19.03 1.71 -3.63
CA VAL A 49 19.00 2.45 -2.36
C VAL A 49 19.92 3.67 -2.42
N SER A 50 21.12 3.53 -2.99
CA SER A 50 22.05 4.66 -3.16
C SER A 50 21.51 5.73 -4.11
N LEU A 51 20.83 5.34 -5.18
CA LEU A 51 20.21 6.27 -6.13
C LEU A 51 18.98 6.96 -5.52
N LEU A 52 18.11 6.20 -4.87
CA LEU A 52 16.91 6.68 -4.20
C LEU A 52 17.24 7.67 -3.09
N ALA A 53 18.37 7.55 -2.40
CA ALA A 53 18.79 8.51 -1.37
C ALA A 53 19.15 9.90 -1.90
N ASP A 54 19.33 10.08 -3.22
CA ASP A 54 19.74 11.34 -3.84
C ASP A 54 18.72 11.81 -4.88
N ARG A 55 17.93 12.81 -4.51
CA ARG A 55 16.85 13.35 -5.35
C ARG A 55 17.35 13.88 -6.69
N GLU A 56 18.50 14.56 -6.72
CA GLU A 56 19.02 15.15 -7.95
C GLU A 56 19.48 14.06 -8.92
N ARG A 57 20.23 13.06 -8.40
CA ARG A 57 20.64 11.90 -9.18
C ARG A 57 19.44 11.08 -9.66
N LEU A 58 18.41 10.93 -8.82
CA LEU A 58 17.19 10.21 -9.19
C LEU A 58 16.42 10.93 -10.31
N SER A 59 16.28 12.25 -10.23
CA SER A 59 15.66 13.05 -11.29
C SER A 59 16.45 12.94 -12.60
N ALA A 60 17.78 13.06 -12.53
CA ALA A 60 18.64 12.93 -13.71
C ALA A 60 18.58 11.52 -14.33
N HIS A 61 18.45 10.49 -13.48
CA HIS A 61 18.24 9.12 -13.94
C HIS A 61 16.90 9.00 -14.68
N LEU A 62 15.81 9.51 -14.10
CA LEU A 62 14.48 9.50 -14.73
C LEU A 62 14.48 10.23 -16.09
N ASP A 63 15.18 11.37 -16.20
CA ASP A 63 15.33 12.12 -17.46
C ASP A 63 16.07 11.32 -18.55
N GLY A 64 16.90 10.36 -18.14
CA GLY A 64 17.65 9.48 -19.04
C GLY A 64 16.89 8.21 -19.46
N LEU A 65 15.75 7.90 -18.83
CA LEU A 65 14.98 6.70 -19.14
C LEU A 65 14.23 6.85 -20.48
N ALA A 66 14.21 5.77 -21.26
CA ALA A 66 13.30 5.70 -22.40
C ALA A 66 11.85 5.70 -21.90
N PRO A 67 10.89 6.38 -22.56
CA PRO A 67 9.49 6.35 -22.15
C PRO A 67 8.95 4.92 -22.01
N PRO A 68 8.17 4.61 -20.97
CA PRO A 68 7.59 3.28 -20.82
C PRO A 68 6.52 3.05 -21.88
N MET A 69 6.12 1.79 -22.08
CA MET A 69 4.98 1.49 -22.95
C MET A 69 3.71 2.17 -22.39
N PRO A 70 2.85 2.78 -23.24
CA PRO A 70 1.69 3.54 -22.78
C PRO A 70 0.76 2.79 -21.82
N PHE A 71 0.67 1.46 -21.97
CA PHE A 71 -0.12 0.60 -21.10
C PHE A 71 0.32 0.60 -19.63
N PHE A 72 1.59 0.94 -19.33
CA PHE A 72 2.11 0.98 -17.97
C PHE A 72 2.03 2.37 -17.32
N CYS A 73 1.79 3.43 -18.10
CA CYS A 73 1.91 4.81 -17.62
C CYS A 73 0.97 5.12 -16.44
N GLU A 74 -0.30 4.70 -16.54
CA GLU A 74 -1.28 4.90 -15.47
C GLU A 74 -0.91 4.11 -14.21
N ALA A 75 -0.50 2.84 -14.36
CA ALA A 75 -0.08 2.01 -13.23
C ALA A 75 1.18 2.55 -12.53
N ILE A 76 2.13 3.14 -13.28
CA ILE A 76 3.29 3.81 -12.70
C ILE A 76 2.86 5.03 -11.87
N LEU A 77 1.98 5.87 -12.41
CA LEU A 77 1.44 7.02 -11.68
C LEU A 77 0.65 6.60 -10.44
N GLU A 78 -0.17 5.55 -10.54
CA GLU A 78 -0.92 5.02 -9.42
C GLU A 78 0.00 4.55 -8.29
N LYS A 79 1.03 3.75 -8.62
CA LYS A 79 2.02 3.29 -7.64
C LYS A 79 2.75 4.48 -7.00
N ALA A 80 3.14 5.48 -7.79
CA ALA A 80 3.76 6.70 -7.26
C ALA A 80 2.81 7.43 -6.30
N TRP A 81 1.53 7.57 -6.64
CA TRP A 81 0.55 8.23 -5.77
C TRP A 81 0.26 7.43 -4.49
N ARG A 82 0.26 6.10 -4.55
CA ARG A 82 0.12 5.26 -3.34
C ARG A 82 1.22 5.52 -2.31
N MET A 83 2.43 5.89 -2.74
CA MET A 83 3.48 6.34 -1.82
C MET A 83 3.09 7.62 -1.08
N ALA A 84 2.47 8.58 -1.77
CA ALA A 84 2.00 9.83 -1.15
C ALA A 84 0.94 9.59 -0.07
N LEU A 85 0.14 8.54 -0.25
CA LEU A 85 -0.95 8.23 0.68
C LEU A 85 -0.46 7.54 1.96
N ALA A 86 0.85 7.32 2.14
CA ALA A 86 1.41 6.65 3.31
C ALA A 86 0.94 7.28 4.64
N ASP A 87 0.77 8.61 4.68
CA ASP A 87 0.32 9.34 5.87
C ASP A 87 -1.20 9.61 5.91
N GLY A 88 -1.92 9.20 4.86
CA GLY A 88 -3.38 9.25 4.78
C GLY A 88 -3.94 10.12 3.67
N GLU A 89 -3.24 11.21 3.33
CA GLU A 89 -3.66 12.18 2.34
C GLU A 89 -2.44 12.71 1.60
N GLY A 90 -2.58 12.95 0.29
CA GLY A 90 -1.52 13.59 -0.48
C GLY A 90 -1.46 15.09 -0.18
N SER A 91 -0.27 15.58 0.12
CA SER A 91 0.09 16.97 0.32
C SER A 91 0.18 17.75 -1.00
N GLU A 92 0.30 19.09 -0.90
CA GLU A 92 0.56 19.95 -2.06
C GLU A 92 1.92 19.63 -2.70
N GLN A 93 2.93 19.28 -1.89
CA GLN A 93 4.26 18.90 -2.37
C GLN A 93 4.21 17.60 -3.17
N GLU A 94 3.52 16.59 -2.66
CA GLU A 94 3.33 15.30 -3.35
C GLU A 94 2.51 15.47 -4.62
N THR A 95 1.48 16.32 -4.58
CA THR A 95 0.70 16.69 -5.76
C THR A 95 1.60 17.32 -6.84
N ALA A 96 2.48 18.24 -6.46
CA ALA A 96 3.40 18.88 -7.40
C ALA A 96 4.40 17.90 -8.03
N VAL A 97 4.92 16.93 -7.25
CA VAL A 97 5.79 15.88 -7.80
C VAL A 97 5.01 14.98 -8.76
N HIS A 98 3.80 14.56 -8.39
CA HIS A 98 2.96 13.75 -9.26
C HIS A 98 2.59 14.49 -10.57
N ASP A 99 2.29 15.79 -10.49
CA ASP A 99 2.03 16.62 -11.67
C ASP A 99 3.29 16.80 -12.55
N ALA A 100 4.48 16.77 -11.97
CA ALA A 100 5.73 16.79 -12.74
C ALA A 100 6.05 15.44 -13.43
N LEU A 101 5.53 14.32 -12.90
CA LEU A 101 5.66 12.97 -13.47
C LEU A 101 4.66 12.72 -14.60
N ALA A 102 3.41 13.15 -14.45
CA ALA A 102 2.31 12.92 -15.40
C ALA A 102 2.66 13.21 -16.88
N PRO A 103 3.18 14.40 -17.26
CA PRO A 103 3.48 14.69 -18.66
C PRO A 103 4.64 13.85 -19.21
N ARG A 104 5.57 13.37 -18.36
CA ARG A 104 6.65 12.48 -18.77
C ARG A 104 6.14 11.09 -19.15
N LEU A 105 5.00 10.70 -18.59
CA LEU A 105 4.27 9.47 -18.86
C LEU A 105 3.16 9.65 -19.90
N GLY A 106 3.04 10.83 -20.51
CA GLY A 106 2.03 11.12 -21.54
C GLY A 106 0.61 11.33 -21.00
N VAL A 107 0.47 11.61 -19.70
CA VAL A 107 -0.80 11.91 -19.04
C VAL A 107 -0.90 13.41 -18.80
N ASP A 108 -2.01 14.04 -19.17
CA ASP A 108 -2.22 15.46 -18.91
C ASP A 108 -2.58 15.74 -17.44
N LEU A 109 -2.42 16.98 -17.01
CA LEU A 109 -2.60 17.36 -15.60
C LEU A 109 -4.05 17.23 -15.12
N ALA A 110 -5.04 17.43 -16.00
CA ALA A 110 -6.44 17.31 -15.61
C ALA A 110 -6.81 15.84 -15.37
N GLU A 111 -6.32 14.96 -16.23
CA GLU A 111 -6.47 13.52 -16.08
C GLU A 111 -5.70 13.00 -14.86
N ALA A 112 -4.46 13.46 -14.65
CA ALA A 112 -3.69 13.11 -13.46
C ALA A 112 -4.42 13.52 -12.17
N ALA A 113 -5.02 14.71 -12.11
CA ALA A 113 -5.81 15.15 -10.97
C ALA A 113 -7.07 14.28 -10.75
N ARG A 114 -7.76 13.90 -11.83
CA ARG A 114 -8.92 12.99 -11.77
C ARG A 114 -8.54 11.62 -11.22
N LEU A 115 -7.44 11.05 -11.72
CA LEU A 115 -6.90 9.76 -11.30
C LEU A 115 -6.48 9.78 -9.82
N ARG A 116 -5.77 10.82 -9.37
CA ARG A 116 -5.40 10.99 -7.96
C ARG A 116 -6.61 10.98 -7.03
N ALA A 117 -7.66 11.73 -7.38
CA ALA A 117 -8.89 11.77 -6.59
C ALA A 117 -9.58 10.39 -6.53
N HIS A 118 -9.57 9.65 -7.64
CA HIS A 118 -10.10 8.29 -7.70
C HIS A 118 -9.31 7.33 -6.82
N TRP A 119 -7.97 7.28 -6.96
CA TRP A 119 -7.11 6.38 -6.18
C TRP A 119 -7.12 6.72 -4.69
N GLN A 120 -7.24 8.00 -4.32
CA GLN A 120 -7.39 8.41 -2.94
C GLN A 120 -8.71 7.90 -2.34
N ALA A 121 -9.83 8.03 -3.07
CA ALA A 121 -11.10 7.50 -2.62
C ALA A 121 -11.08 5.96 -2.49
N GLN A 122 -10.43 5.26 -3.41
CA GLN A 122 -10.24 3.80 -3.32
C GLN A 122 -9.40 3.42 -2.10
N ALA A 123 -8.27 4.08 -1.87
CA ALA A 123 -7.40 3.82 -0.72
C ALA A 123 -8.12 4.06 0.62
N HIS A 124 -8.94 5.11 0.70
CA HIS A 124 -9.76 5.39 1.87
C HIS A 124 -10.80 4.29 2.09
N ALA A 125 -11.57 3.92 1.06
CA ALA A 125 -12.58 2.86 1.15
C ALA A 125 -11.95 1.51 1.55
N ARG A 126 -10.84 1.13 0.91
CA ARG A 126 -10.06 -0.06 1.26
C ARG A 126 -9.65 -0.04 2.73
N SER A 127 -9.16 1.10 3.22
CA SER A 127 -8.69 1.22 4.60
C SER A 127 -9.80 1.03 5.64
N GLU A 128 -11.01 1.54 5.38
CA GLU A 128 -12.14 1.32 6.28
C GLU A 128 -12.48 -0.17 6.37
N LEU A 129 -12.45 -0.87 5.25
CA LEU A 129 -12.69 -2.32 5.19
C LEU A 129 -11.59 -3.13 5.87
N VAL A 130 -10.32 -2.78 5.65
CA VAL A 130 -9.19 -3.39 6.34
C VAL A 130 -9.31 -3.19 7.85
N ALA A 131 -9.66 -1.99 8.31
CA ALA A 131 -9.88 -1.73 9.73
C ALA A 131 -11.03 -2.58 10.30
N GLY A 132 -12.11 -2.76 9.54
CA GLY A 132 -13.23 -3.62 9.89
C GLY A 132 -12.83 -5.09 10.05
N VAL A 133 -12.15 -5.68 9.05
CA VAL A 133 -11.64 -7.06 9.14
C VAL A 133 -10.64 -7.20 10.28
N ALA A 134 -9.75 -6.22 10.46
CA ALA A 134 -8.77 -6.23 11.52
C ALA A 134 -9.41 -6.24 12.92
N ALA A 135 -10.49 -5.46 13.13
CA ALA A 135 -11.24 -5.47 14.37
C ALA A 135 -11.93 -6.83 14.62
N ILE A 136 -12.49 -7.45 13.58
CA ILE A 136 -13.07 -8.81 13.67
C ILE A 136 -12.00 -9.83 14.07
N LEU A 137 -10.85 -9.83 13.38
CA LEU A 137 -9.74 -10.74 13.67
C LEU A 137 -9.24 -10.56 15.10
N ALA A 138 -9.03 -9.31 15.53
CA ALA A 138 -8.49 -9.00 16.85
C ALA A 138 -9.47 -9.27 18.01
N THR A 139 -10.76 -9.53 17.72
CA THR A 139 -11.79 -9.83 18.74
C THR A 139 -12.37 -11.23 18.59
N LEU A 140 -11.80 -12.05 17.70
CA LEU A 140 -12.35 -13.33 17.28
C LEU A 140 -12.52 -14.32 18.44
N ASP A 141 -11.61 -14.31 19.40
CA ASP A 141 -11.65 -15.18 20.59
C ASP A 141 -12.33 -14.50 21.81
N GLY A 142 -12.84 -13.28 21.63
CA GLY A 142 -13.46 -12.46 22.68
C GLY A 142 -12.47 -11.84 23.68
N ARG A 143 -11.17 -11.93 23.41
CA ARG A 143 -10.10 -11.30 24.18
C ARG A 143 -9.24 -10.48 23.22
N LEU A 144 -8.66 -9.40 23.73
CA LEU A 144 -7.71 -8.60 22.97
C LEU A 144 -6.44 -8.51 23.78
N GLU A 145 -5.43 -9.29 23.40
CA GLU A 145 -4.15 -9.28 24.09
C GLU A 145 -3.39 -7.96 23.85
N PRO A 146 -2.51 -7.52 24.77
CA PRO A 146 -1.74 -6.28 24.57
C PRO A 146 -0.91 -6.27 23.28
N SER A 147 -0.40 -7.43 22.84
CA SER A 147 0.33 -7.61 21.58
C SER A 147 -0.54 -7.38 20.36
N GLU A 148 -1.77 -7.90 20.37
CA GLU A 148 -2.77 -7.77 19.30
C GLU A 148 -3.30 -6.34 19.23
N LEU A 149 -3.56 -5.72 20.39
CA LEU A 149 -3.90 -4.31 20.48
C LEU A 149 -2.80 -3.43 19.87
N ALA A 150 -1.53 -3.67 20.25
CA ALA A 150 -0.41 -2.93 19.69
C ALA A 150 -0.20 -3.19 18.18
N ALA A 151 -0.49 -4.39 17.69
CA ALA A 151 -0.46 -4.69 16.26
C ALA A 151 -1.59 -3.99 15.50
N LEU A 152 -2.80 -3.95 16.08
CA LEU A 152 -3.95 -3.26 15.52
C LEU A 152 -3.75 -1.74 15.51
N ASP A 153 -3.20 -1.15 16.58
CA ASP A 153 -2.81 0.27 16.61
C ASP A 153 -1.83 0.60 15.48
N ARG A 154 -0.76 -0.19 15.33
CA ARG A 154 0.22 -0.01 14.27
C ARG A 154 -0.37 -0.19 12.87
N LEU A 155 -1.33 -1.10 12.69
CA LEU A 155 -2.06 -1.24 11.44
C LEU A 155 -2.86 0.03 11.14
N LEU A 156 -3.72 0.47 12.07
CA LEU A 156 -4.58 1.64 11.87
C LEU A 156 -3.79 2.93 11.63
N GLU A 157 -2.60 3.06 12.23
CA GLU A 157 -1.70 4.20 12.01
C GLU A 157 -1.09 4.22 10.60
N ARG A 158 -0.87 3.05 9.99
CA ARG A 158 -0.33 2.92 8.62
C ARG A 158 -1.38 3.09 7.53
N LEU A 159 -2.66 2.85 7.85
CA LEU A 159 -3.71 2.86 6.84
C LEU A 159 -3.87 4.26 6.23
N PRO A 160 -3.95 4.38 4.89
CA PRO A 160 -4.13 5.64 4.21
C PRO A 160 -5.53 6.20 4.52
N THR A 161 -5.66 6.92 5.64
CA THR A 161 -6.93 7.42 6.16
C THR A 161 -6.78 8.85 6.67
N PRO A 162 -7.77 9.73 6.43
CA PRO A 162 -7.77 11.08 6.98
C PRO A 162 -7.67 11.04 8.51
N ALA A 163 -6.91 11.97 9.10
CA ALA A 163 -6.76 12.06 10.55
C ALA A 163 -8.12 12.16 11.28
N ALA A 164 -9.11 12.80 10.65
CA ALA A 164 -10.47 12.91 11.17
C ALA A 164 -11.24 11.57 11.23
N ARG A 165 -10.88 10.57 10.42
CA ARG A 165 -11.51 9.24 10.42
C ARG A 165 -10.89 8.28 11.43
N ARG A 166 -9.64 8.51 11.84
CA ARG A 166 -8.90 7.64 12.79
C ARG A 166 -9.67 7.32 14.09
N PRO A 167 -10.37 8.27 14.74
CA PRO A 167 -11.17 7.94 15.93
C PRO A 167 -12.28 6.92 15.66
N ALA A 168 -12.96 7.02 14.51
CA ALA A 168 -14.03 6.09 14.15
C ALA A 168 -13.48 4.68 13.87
N LEU A 169 -12.34 4.58 13.19
CA LEU A 169 -11.68 3.29 12.93
C LEU A 169 -11.20 2.64 14.23
N ARG A 170 -10.71 3.43 15.18
CA ARG A 170 -10.35 2.91 16.51
C ARG A 170 -11.56 2.41 17.30
N ALA A 171 -12.72 3.06 17.15
CA ALA A 171 -13.96 2.64 17.81
C ALA A 171 -14.48 1.27 17.33
N MET A 172 -14.14 0.84 16.12
CA MET A 172 -14.49 -0.50 15.61
C MET A 172 -13.93 -1.64 16.48
N ARG A 173 -12.91 -1.37 17.31
CA ARG A 173 -12.39 -2.34 18.29
C ARG A 173 -13.42 -2.78 19.31
N GLU A 174 -14.24 -1.84 19.76
CA GLU A 174 -15.26 -2.08 20.78
C GLU A 174 -16.52 -2.68 20.15
N GLN A 175 -16.79 -2.32 18.90
CA GLN A 175 -17.96 -2.75 18.14
C GLN A 175 -17.52 -3.13 16.71
N PRO A 176 -16.99 -4.35 16.53
CA PRO A 176 -16.59 -4.83 15.22
C PRO A 176 -17.83 -4.89 14.30
N PRO A 177 -17.67 -4.55 13.01
CA PRO A 177 -18.74 -4.78 12.04
C PRO A 177 -19.03 -6.28 11.88
N ALA A 178 -20.16 -6.63 11.28
CA ALA A 178 -20.43 -8.01 10.92
C ALA A 178 -19.52 -8.45 9.75
N LEU A 179 -19.00 -9.67 9.82
CA LEU A 179 -18.11 -10.21 8.79
C LEU A 179 -18.75 -10.20 7.40
N ASP A 180 -20.01 -10.64 7.30
CA ASP A 180 -20.74 -10.72 6.03
C ASP A 180 -20.88 -9.34 5.36
N ASP A 181 -21.08 -8.28 6.14
CA ASP A 181 -21.19 -6.91 5.64
C ASP A 181 -19.85 -6.46 5.04
N VAL A 182 -18.75 -6.65 5.79
CA VAL A 182 -17.41 -6.25 5.34
C VAL A 182 -16.95 -7.08 4.13
N VAL A 183 -17.23 -8.38 4.11
CA VAL A 183 -16.92 -9.23 2.96
C VAL A 183 -17.72 -8.79 1.73
N GLY A 184 -19.01 -8.49 1.90
CA GLY A 184 -19.85 -7.97 0.83
C GLY A 184 -19.31 -6.66 0.22
N GLU A 185 -18.84 -5.75 1.06
CA GLU A 185 -18.21 -4.50 0.59
C GLU A 185 -16.83 -4.73 -0.05
N LEU A 186 -16.01 -5.64 0.49
CA LEU A 186 -14.73 -6.04 -0.12
C LEU A 186 -14.93 -6.64 -1.51
N MET A 187 -15.99 -7.44 -1.72
CA MET A 187 -16.30 -8.00 -3.04
C MET A 187 -16.59 -6.94 -4.10
N ALA A 188 -17.05 -5.74 -3.70
CA ALA A 188 -17.33 -4.63 -4.61
C ALA A 188 -16.05 -3.88 -5.05
N LEU A 189 -14.91 -4.10 -4.39
CA LEU A 189 -13.63 -3.54 -4.80
C LEU A 189 -13.09 -4.21 -6.07
N GLU A 190 -12.18 -3.53 -6.76
CA GLU A 190 -11.40 -4.13 -7.84
C GLU A 190 -10.55 -5.32 -7.33
N PRO A 191 -10.22 -6.32 -8.18
CA PRO A 191 -9.48 -7.50 -7.74
C PRO A 191 -8.15 -7.20 -7.05
N GLU A 192 -7.41 -6.21 -7.54
CA GLU A 192 -6.14 -5.80 -6.95
C GLU A 192 -6.34 -5.14 -5.57
N GLU A 193 -7.40 -4.35 -5.41
CA GLU A 193 -7.73 -3.71 -4.14
C GLU A 193 -8.14 -4.74 -3.07
N ARG A 194 -8.84 -5.81 -3.47
CA ARG A 194 -9.12 -6.97 -2.59
C ARG A 194 -7.83 -7.62 -2.13
N ARG A 195 -6.90 -7.89 -3.07
CA ARG A 195 -5.60 -8.50 -2.76
C ARG A 195 -4.81 -7.65 -1.76
N LEU A 196 -4.71 -6.36 -2.01
CA LEU A 196 -4.01 -5.42 -1.12
C LEU A 196 -4.65 -5.36 0.27
N ALA A 197 -5.99 -5.31 0.34
CA ALA A 197 -6.70 -5.31 1.62
C ALA A 197 -6.31 -6.51 2.51
N LEU A 198 -6.20 -7.70 1.93
CA LEU A 198 -5.83 -8.91 2.67
C LEU A 198 -4.35 -8.91 3.07
N LEU A 199 -3.46 -8.42 2.21
CA LEU A 199 -2.03 -8.33 2.52
C LEU A 199 -1.74 -7.37 3.67
N GLU A 200 -2.50 -6.29 3.81
CA GLU A 200 -2.35 -5.32 4.92
C GLU A 200 -2.62 -5.97 6.29
N LEU A 201 -3.42 -7.03 6.35
CA LEU A 201 -3.80 -7.76 7.56
C LEU A 201 -2.76 -8.78 8.03
N VAL A 202 -1.82 -9.19 7.16
CA VAL A 202 -0.82 -10.22 7.50
C VAL A 202 -0.06 -9.92 8.79
N PRO A 203 0.49 -8.70 9.01
CA PRO A 203 1.25 -8.40 10.23
C PRO A 203 0.42 -8.52 11.51
N LEU A 204 -0.90 -8.30 11.43
CA LEU A 204 -1.81 -8.46 12.56
C LEU A 204 -1.97 -9.95 12.90
N VAL A 205 -2.23 -10.78 11.89
CA VAL A 205 -2.39 -12.23 12.06
C VAL A 205 -1.11 -12.88 12.60
N GLN A 206 0.07 -12.42 12.15
CA GLN A 206 1.35 -12.89 12.66
C GLN A 206 1.63 -12.49 14.11
N ALA A 207 1.05 -11.39 14.59
CA ALA A 207 1.24 -10.91 15.96
C ALA A 207 0.38 -11.66 17.00
N SER A 208 -0.67 -12.36 16.56
CA SER A 208 -1.50 -13.21 17.42
C SER A 208 -0.73 -14.48 17.78
N GLY A 209 -0.37 -14.66 19.06
CA GLY A 209 0.56 -15.67 19.56
C GLY A 209 0.10 -17.14 19.42
N GLY A 210 -1.02 -17.41 18.75
CA GLY A 210 -1.57 -18.74 18.46
C GLY A 210 -2.46 -18.78 17.21
N GLY A 211 -2.20 -17.88 16.25
CA GLY A 211 -3.11 -17.40 15.20
C GLY A 211 -3.67 -18.38 14.16
N GLU A 212 -3.85 -19.68 14.46
CA GLU A 212 -4.43 -20.64 13.50
C GLU A 212 -5.87 -20.28 13.11
N ARG A 213 -6.65 -19.70 14.03
CA ARG A 213 -8.04 -19.29 13.76
C ARG A 213 -8.12 -18.04 12.90
N GLU A 214 -7.33 -17.03 13.23
CA GLU A 214 -7.20 -15.77 12.53
C GLU A 214 -6.65 -16.02 11.12
N ARG A 215 -5.66 -16.91 11.01
CA ARG A 215 -5.14 -17.39 9.73
C ARG A 215 -6.22 -18.12 8.93
N ALA A 216 -6.94 -19.07 9.53
CA ALA A 216 -8.01 -19.80 8.85
C ALA A 216 -9.12 -18.85 8.36
N LEU A 217 -9.51 -17.87 9.19
CA LEU A 217 -10.49 -16.86 8.81
C LEU A 217 -9.98 -15.97 7.67
N LEU A 218 -8.73 -15.50 7.72
CA LEU A 218 -8.17 -14.69 6.64
C LEU A 218 -8.12 -15.45 5.30
N LEU A 219 -7.77 -16.75 5.34
CA LEU A 219 -7.75 -17.60 4.14
C LEU A 219 -9.16 -17.92 3.62
N ASP A 220 -10.14 -18.10 4.52
CA ASP A 220 -11.54 -18.26 4.14
C ASP A 220 -12.07 -17.00 3.45
N VAL A 221 -11.83 -15.81 4.04
CA VAL A 221 -12.16 -14.53 3.41
C VAL A 221 -11.47 -14.39 2.05
N ALA A 222 -10.19 -14.76 1.93
CA ALA A 222 -9.50 -14.75 0.63
C ALA A 222 -10.20 -15.61 -0.42
N GLY A 223 -10.65 -16.81 -0.03
CA GLY A 223 -11.43 -17.71 -0.87
C GLY A 223 -12.76 -17.10 -1.32
N GLN A 224 -13.49 -16.45 -0.41
CA GLN A 224 -14.74 -15.75 -0.72
C GLN A 224 -14.53 -14.58 -1.69
N LEU A 225 -13.42 -13.85 -1.56
CA LEU A 225 -13.07 -12.72 -2.42
C LEU A 225 -12.46 -13.11 -3.77
N ALA A 226 -12.27 -14.41 -4.02
CA ALA A 226 -11.56 -14.97 -5.16
C ALA A 226 -10.11 -14.44 -5.30
N VAL A 227 -9.44 -14.21 -4.16
CA VAL A 227 -8.03 -13.81 -4.10
C VAL A 227 -7.16 -15.07 -3.99
N PRO A 228 -6.17 -15.28 -4.88
CA PRO A 228 -5.23 -16.39 -4.75
C PRO A 228 -4.49 -16.36 -3.40
N THR A 229 -4.49 -17.47 -2.68
CA THR A 229 -3.95 -17.56 -1.32
C THR A 229 -2.46 -17.80 -1.27
N ASP A 230 -1.81 -18.20 -2.37
CA ASP A 230 -0.39 -18.56 -2.40
C ASP A 230 0.52 -17.48 -1.79
N GLU A 231 0.25 -16.21 -2.10
CA GLU A 231 1.02 -15.09 -1.55
C GLU A 231 0.72 -14.88 -0.07
N LEU A 232 -0.55 -14.88 0.33
CA LEU A 232 -0.98 -14.75 1.72
C LEU A 232 -0.37 -15.86 2.58
N GLU A 233 -0.41 -17.10 2.13
CA GLU A 233 0.15 -18.25 2.84
C GLU A 233 1.67 -18.14 3.00
N ARG A 234 2.40 -17.74 1.95
CA ARG A 234 3.84 -17.49 2.04
C ARG A 234 4.16 -16.39 3.05
N ARG A 235 3.39 -15.31 3.04
CA ARG A 235 3.59 -14.15 3.93
C ARG A 235 3.27 -14.50 5.38
N LEU A 236 2.22 -15.29 5.60
CA LEU A 236 1.82 -15.78 6.93
C LEU A 236 2.78 -16.84 7.48
N ALA A 237 3.49 -17.57 6.62
CA ALA A 237 4.44 -18.60 7.02
C ALA A 237 5.72 -18.07 7.68
N GLY A 238 6.05 -16.79 7.47
CA GLY A 238 7.11 -16.05 8.20
C GLY A 238 8.47 -16.72 8.20
#